data_AF-A0A1M7BTE1-F1
#
_entry.id   AF-A0A1M7BTE1-F1
#
_cell.length_a   1.000
_cell.length_b   1.000
_cell.length_c   1.000
_cell.angle_alpha   90.00
_cell.angle_beta   90.00
_cell.angle_gamma   90.00
#
_symmetry.space_group_name_H-M   'P 1'
#
loop_
_entity.id
_entity.type
_entity.pdbx_description
1 polymer ?
#
loop_
_entity_poly.entity_id
_entity_poly.type
_entity_poly.pdbx_seq_one_letter_code
_entity_poly.pdbx_strand_id
1 'polypeptide(L)'
;MNKGQTFVVDFVVKGDSPDVMKMVLVEEGDWSDIDERLRRLQQRMYGCIDAAIDGQLTEQFPETKGKKIIVSVDFYDAPQKEAAEFFDRFSKQVLLIPSYSAALKQSKFVNEIAFEANFETLPI
;
A
#
# COMPACT_ATOMS: atom_id res chain seq x y z
N MET A 1 -22.07 -2.63 -2.52
CA MET A 1 -21.74 -3.04 -1.14
C MET A 1 -21.27 -4.49 -1.18
N ASN A 2 -19.96 -4.71 -1.28
CA ASN A 2 -19.37 -6.02 -0.97
C ASN A 2 -18.92 -5.99 0.49
N LYS A 3 -19.62 -6.76 1.33
CA LYS A 3 -19.15 -7.09 2.69
C LYS A 3 -18.07 -8.16 2.55
N GLY A 4 -16.85 -7.90 3.03
CA GLY A 4 -15.96 -8.97 3.48
C GLY A 4 -14.54 -9.05 2.93
N GLN A 5 -13.98 -8.04 2.26
CA GLN A 5 -12.52 -7.99 2.12
C GLN A 5 -11.94 -7.19 3.28
N THR A 6 -11.47 -7.92 4.30
CA THR A 6 -10.58 -7.35 5.30
C THR A 6 -9.27 -7.02 4.59
N PHE A 7 -8.93 -5.74 4.46
CA PHE A 7 -7.60 -5.37 4.01
C PHE A 7 -6.59 -5.75 5.10
N VAL A 8 -5.49 -6.37 4.70
CA VAL A 8 -4.44 -6.82 5.61
C VAL A 8 -3.23 -5.91 5.43
N VAL A 9 -3.18 -4.88 6.26
CA VAL A 9 -1.98 -4.07 6.49
C VAL A 9 -1.28 -4.61 7.73
N ASP A 10 0.05 -4.58 7.78
CA ASP A 10 0.77 -5.08 8.96
C ASP A 10 0.70 -4.05 10.08
N PHE A 11 0.88 -2.76 9.76
CA PHE A 11 0.67 -1.67 10.70
C PHE A 11 0.43 -0.33 10.02
N VAL A 12 -0.14 0.62 10.79
CA VAL A 12 -0.35 2.01 10.37
C VAL A 12 0.48 2.91 11.28
N VAL A 13 1.29 3.79 10.69
CA VAL A 13 2.16 4.72 11.42
C VAL A 13 2.01 6.16 10.93
N LYS A 14 2.48 7.11 11.72
CA LYS A 14 2.58 8.51 11.29
C LYS A 14 3.74 8.65 10.31
N GLY A 15 3.56 9.45 9.28
CA GLY A 15 4.65 9.85 8.39
C GLY A 15 5.47 11.01 8.97
N ASP A 16 6.27 11.63 8.11
CA ASP A 16 7.20 12.70 8.49
C ASP A 16 6.50 14.02 8.88
N SER A 17 5.19 14.13 8.62
CA SER A 17 4.37 15.25 9.03
C SER A 17 3.05 14.80 9.65
N PRO A 18 2.37 15.67 10.43
CA PRO A 18 1.09 15.34 11.05
C PRO A 18 -0.02 14.96 10.05
N ASP A 19 0.08 15.42 8.81
CA ASP A 19 -0.90 15.23 7.73
C ASP A 19 -0.61 14.00 6.85
N VAL A 20 0.44 13.25 7.18
CA VAL A 20 0.82 12.02 6.47
C VAL A 20 0.66 10.82 7.41
N MET A 21 0.02 9.78 6.90
CA MET A 21 -0.06 8.46 7.53
C MET A 21 0.50 7.43 6.57
N LYS A 22 1.15 6.40 7.09
CA LYS A 22 1.67 5.28 6.30
C LYS A 22 0.92 4.00 6.64
N MET A 23 0.45 3.31 5.61
CA MET A 23 0.04 1.91 5.68
C MET A 23 1.25 1.07 5.28
N VAL A 24 1.77 0.26 6.19
CA VAL A 24 3.00 -0.49 5.96
C VAL A 24 2.69 -1.95 5.69
N LEU A 25 3.25 -2.46 4.59
CA LEU A 25 3.28 -3.87 4.23
C LEU A 25 4.71 -4.37 4.37
N VAL A 26 4.90 -5.44 5.10
CA VAL A 26 6.16 -6.16 5.23
C VAL A 26 6.14 -7.34 4.25
N GLU A 27 7.16 -7.43 3.42
CA GLU A 27 7.37 -8.55 2.50
C GLU A 27 8.68 -9.25 2.85
N GLU A 28 8.55 -10.43 3.45
CA GLU A 28 9.66 -11.28 3.90
C GLU A 28 9.44 -12.77 3.58
N GLY A 29 10.49 -13.55 3.74
CA GLY A 29 10.47 -15.01 3.67
C GLY A 29 10.92 -15.58 2.32
N ASP A 30 10.49 -16.80 2.00
CA ASP A 30 10.96 -17.51 0.80
C ASP A 30 10.43 -16.90 -0.51
N TRP A 31 11.34 -16.46 -1.37
CA TRP A 31 11.09 -15.91 -2.70
C TRP A 31 11.40 -16.90 -3.84
N SER A 32 11.47 -18.21 -3.54
CA SER A 32 11.67 -19.25 -4.55
C SER A 32 10.61 -19.23 -5.66
N ASP A 33 9.35 -18.92 -5.30
CA ASP A 33 8.24 -18.65 -6.24
C ASP A 33 7.97 -17.15 -6.32
N ILE A 34 8.77 -16.45 -7.13
CA ILE A 34 8.71 -14.99 -7.29
C ILE A 34 7.33 -14.55 -7.80
N ASP A 35 6.76 -15.26 -8.77
CA ASP A 35 5.49 -14.86 -9.40
C ASP A 35 4.33 -14.91 -8.39
N GLU A 36 4.26 -15.94 -7.56
CA GLU A 36 3.24 -16.03 -6.51
C GLU A 36 3.42 -14.92 -5.45
N ARG A 37 4.67 -14.61 -5.07
CA ARG A 37 4.96 -13.51 -4.14
C ARG A 37 4.54 -12.16 -4.69
N LEU A 38 4.91 -11.85 -5.93
CA LEU A 38 4.52 -10.59 -6.58
C LEU A 38 2.99 -10.48 -6.75
N ARG A 39 2.32 -11.59 -7.07
CA ARG A 39 0.85 -11.64 -7.15
C ARG A 39 0.19 -11.35 -5.81
N ARG A 40 0.70 -11.93 -4.72
CA ARG A 40 0.21 -11.65 -3.36
C ARG A 40 0.44 -10.19 -2.98
N LEU A 41 1.64 -9.65 -3.20
CA LEU A 41 1.94 -8.24 -2.95
C LEU A 41 0.99 -7.33 -3.72
N GLN A 42 0.73 -7.62 -5.00
CA GLN A 42 -0.23 -6.87 -5.81
C GLN A 42 -1.62 -6.79 -5.15
N GLN A 43 -2.13 -7.93 -4.67
CA GLN A 43 -3.43 -8.00 -4.00
C GLN A 43 -3.45 -7.18 -2.71
N ARG A 44 -2.37 -7.22 -1.92
CA ARG A 44 -2.25 -6.43 -0.68
C ARG A 44 -2.22 -4.94 -0.98
N MET A 45 -1.43 -4.52 -1.98
CA MET A 45 -1.35 -3.12 -2.39
C MET A 45 -2.70 -2.59 -2.89
N TYR A 46 -3.43 -3.38 -3.69
CA TYR A 46 -4.81 -3.02 -4.07
C TYR A 46 -5.73 -2.90 -2.85
N GLY A 47 -5.66 -3.85 -1.93
CA GLY A 47 -6.43 -3.81 -0.68
C GLY A 47 -6.17 -2.54 0.14
N CYS A 48 -4.93 -2.06 0.20
CA CYS A 48 -4.60 -0.79 0.85
C CYS A 48 -5.27 0.40 0.17
N ILE A 49 -5.23 0.46 -1.17
CA ILE A 49 -5.85 1.54 -1.95
C ILE A 49 -7.36 1.55 -1.74
N ASP A 50 -8.01 0.39 -1.87
CA ASP A 50 -9.45 0.25 -1.69
C ASP A 50 -9.86 0.65 -0.27
N ALA A 51 -9.14 0.17 0.74
CA ALA A 51 -9.41 0.50 2.14
C ALA A 51 -9.28 2.00 2.44
N ALA A 52 -8.30 2.66 1.85
CA ALA A 52 -8.10 4.10 1.97
C ALA A 52 -9.23 4.88 1.29
N ILE A 53 -9.57 4.52 0.04
CA ILE A 53 -10.58 5.22 -0.75
C ILE A 53 -11.99 5.02 -0.19
N ASP A 54 -12.34 3.81 0.22
CA ASP A 54 -13.67 3.44 0.71
C ASP A 54 -13.89 3.81 2.19
N GLY A 55 -12.84 4.27 2.87
CA GLY A 55 -12.90 4.72 4.26
C GLY A 55 -12.75 3.61 5.30
N GLN A 56 -12.51 2.36 4.91
CA GLN A 56 -12.26 1.25 5.83
C GLN A 56 -11.06 1.53 6.74
N LEU A 57 -10.02 2.18 6.21
CA LEU A 57 -8.88 2.62 7.01
C LEU A 57 -9.31 3.64 8.07
N THR A 58 -10.17 4.60 7.71
CA THR A 58 -10.66 5.64 8.62
C THR A 58 -11.61 5.09 9.69
N GLU A 59 -12.35 4.03 9.38
CA GLU A 59 -13.19 3.33 10.37
C GLU A 59 -12.35 2.70 11.48
N GLN A 60 -11.17 2.16 11.14
CA GLN A 60 -10.26 1.54 12.10
C GLN A 60 -9.32 2.56 12.77
N PHE A 61 -8.88 3.58 12.03
CA PHE A 61 -7.94 4.61 12.45
C PHE A 61 -8.50 6.01 12.13
N PRO A 62 -9.41 6.55 12.94
CA PRO A 62 -10.11 7.81 12.64
C PRO A 62 -9.19 9.01 12.37
N GLU A 63 -7.97 9.00 12.90
CA GLU A 63 -6.93 10.00 12.68
C GLU A 63 -6.40 10.04 11.24
N THR A 64 -6.69 9.05 10.40
CA THR A 64 -6.29 9.06 8.97
C THR A 64 -7.21 9.91 8.11
N LYS A 65 -8.36 10.34 8.64
CA LYS A 65 -9.38 11.07 7.88
C LYS A 65 -8.82 12.38 7.31
N GLY A 66 -8.97 12.55 6.01
CA GLY A 66 -8.54 13.74 5.27
C GLY A 66 -7.03 13.85 5.08
N LYS A 67 -6.25 12.85 5.52
CA LYS A 67 -4.79 12.86 5.41
C LYS A 67 -4.31 12.32 4.08
N LYS A 68 -3.04 12.58 3.79
CA LYS A 68 -2.29 11.86 2.76
C LYS A 68 -1.92 10.49 3.29
N ILE A 69 -2.21 9.45 2.51
CA ILE A 69 -1.84 8.07 2.83
C ILE A 69 -0.66 7.67 1.95
N ILE A 70 0.37 7.11 2.57
CA ILE A 70 1.48 6.45 1.86
C ILE A 70 1.31 4.95 2.06
N VAL A 71 1.25 4.18 0.97
CA VAL A 71 1.39 2.73 1.02
C VAL A 71 2.89 2.42 0.95
N SER A 72 3.48 2.06 2.10
CA SER A 72 4.88 1.67 2.22
C SER A 72 5.01 0.16 2.10
N VAL A 73 5.99 -0.30 1.35
CA VAL A 73 6.37 -1.73 1.31
C VAL A 73 7.80 -1.88 1.78
N ASP A 74 7.97 -2.59 2.89
CA ASP A 74 9.25 -2.88 3.50
C ASP A 74 9.66 -4.30 3.11
N PHE A 75 10.66 -4.39 2.25
CA PHE A 75 11.18 -5.65 1.72
C PHE A 75 12.38 -6.11 2.55
N TYR A 76 12.30 -7.36 3.04
CA TYR A 76 13.34 -8.04 3.79
C TYR A 76 13.79 -9.29 3.05
N ASP A 77 15.08 -9.39 2.76
CA ASP A 77 15.71 -10.51 2.03
C ASP A 77 15.01 -10.86 0.70
N ALA A 78 14.40 -9.86 0.07
CA ALA A 78 13.69 -9.99 -1.20
C ALA A 78 14.64 -9.86 -2.40
N PRO A 79 14.32 -10.49 -3.55
CA PRO A 79 15.04 -10.26 -4.80
C PRO A 79 14.81 -8.81 -5.25
N GLN A 80 15.79 -7.96 -4.93
CA GLN A 80 15.67 -6.50 -5.02
C GLN A 80 15.25 -6.03 -6.41
N LYS A 81 15.81 -6.63 -7.48
CA LYS A 81 15.54 -6.21 -8.85
C LYS A 81 14.09 -6.47 -9.22
N GLU A 82 13.63 -7.71 -9.08
CA GLU A 82 12.29 -8.16 -9.45
C GLU A 82 11.22 -7.43 -8.63
N ALA A 83 11.44 -7.31 -7.31
CA ALA A 83 10.53 -6.61 -6.41
C ALA A 83 10.47 -5.10 -6.71
N ALA A 84 11.61 -4.44 -6.94
CA ALA A 84 11.65 -3.01 -7.26
C ALA A 84 11.00 -2.71 -8.63
N GLU A 85 11.30 -3.52 -9.66
CA GLU A 85 10.70 -3.36 -10.98
C GLU A 85 9.18 -3.54 -10.94
N PHE A 86 8.70 -4.55 -10.19
CA PHE A 86 7.27 -4.75 -9.98
C PHE A 86 6.64 -3.56 -9.26
N PHE A 87 7.20 -3.14 -8.13
CA PHE A 87 6.68 -2.05 -7.31
C PHE A 87 6.62 -0.73 -8.09
N ASP A 88 7.69 -0.41 -8.83
CA ASP A 88 7.76 0.81 -9.65
C ASP A 88 6.67 0.82 -10.73
N ARG A 89 6.48 -0.30 -11.42
CA ARG A 89 5.42 -0.44 -12.43
C ARG A 89 4.03 -0.30 -11.81
N PHE A 90 3.78 -0.94 -10.67
CA PHE A 90 2.49 -0.87 -10.00
C PHE A 90 2.18 0.56 -9.54
N SER A 91 3.09 1.16 -8.76
CA SER A 91 2.90 2.47 -8.12
C SER A 91 2.69 3.60 -9.13
N LYS A 92 3.36 3.55 -10.28
CA LYS A 92 3.21 4.54 -11.36
C LYS A 92 1.91 4.41 -12.15
N GLN A 93 1.32 3.21 -12.22
CA GLN A 93 0.21 2.92 -13.13
C GLN A 93 -1.13 2.82 -12.43
N VAL A 94 -1.18 2.34 -11.18
CA VAL A 94 -2.45 1.99 -10.52
C VAL A 94 -3.40 3.17 -10.37
N LEU A 95 -2.89 4.36 -10.02
CA LEU A 95 -3.71 5.57 -9.88
C LEU A 95 -4.01 6.25 -11.21
N LEU A 96 -3.45 5.79 -12.34
CA LEU A 96 -3.83 6.22 -13.68
C LEU A 96 -5.03 5.45 -14.22
N ILE A 97 -5.38 4.33 -13.60
CA ILE A 97 -6.57 3.56 -13.97
C ILE A 97 -7.80 4.45 -13.70
N PRO A 98 -8.70 4.64 -14.69
CA PRO A 98 -9.82 5.59 -14.57
C PRO A 98 -10.69 5.38 -13.32
N SER A 99 -10.97 4.11 -12.95
CA SER A 99 -11.76 3.79 -11.75
C SER A 99 -11.10 4.30 -10.46
N TYR A 100 -9.80 4.03 -10.28
CA TYR A 100 -9.06 4.46 -9.10
C TYR A 100 -8.85 5.98 -9.06
N SER A 101 -8.50 6.58 -10.19
CA SER A 101 -8.32 8.04 -10.27
C SER A 101 -9.62 8.80 -9.95
N ALA A 102 -10.76 8.31 -10.44
CA ALA A 102 -12.07 8.92 -10.19
C ALA A 102 -12.51 8.70 -8.74
N ALA A 103 -12.33 7.48 -8.21
CA ALA A 103 -12.70 7.16 -6.84
C ALA A 103 -11.84 7.95 -5.83
N LEU A 104 -10.54 8.09 -6.06
CA LEU A 104 -9.66 8.90 -5.22
C LEU A 104 -10.09 10.38 -5.22
N LYS A 105 -10.38 10.96 -6.40
CA LYS A 105 -10.87 12.36 -6.50
C LYS A 105 -12.20 12.61 -5.80
N GLN A 106 -13.04 11.58 -5.70
CA GLN A 106 -14.35 11.66 -5.06
C GLN A 106 -14.30 11.22 -3.58
N SER A 107 -13.18 10.69 -3.11
CA SER A 107 -13.06 10.20 -1.74
C SER A 107 -13.16 11.37 -0.76
N LYS A 108 -13.96 11.17 0.28
CA LYS A 108 -14.07 12.09 1.43
C LYS A 108 -13.19 11.66 2.61
N PHE A 109 -12.46 10.56 2.45
CA PHE A 109 -11.73 9.89 3.51
C PHE A 109 -10.24 10.17 3.46
N VAL A 110 -9.67 10.29 2.25
CA VAL A 110 -8.24 10.53 2.04
C VAL A 110 -8.05 11.64 1.00
N ASN A 111 -7.00 12.43 1.16
CA ASN A 111 -6.70 13.54 0.25
C ASN A 111 -5.83 13.08 -0.94
N GLU A 112 -4.87 12.20 -0.67
CA GLU A 112 -3.90 11.72 -1.65
C GLU A 112 -3.45 10.32 -1.24
N ILE A 113 -3.11 9.49 -2.22
CA ILE A 113 -2.41 8.22 -2.03
C ILE A 113 -1.07 8.29 -2.76
N ALA A 114 0.00 7.96 -2.06
CA ALA A 114 1.35 7.82 -2.60
C ALA A 114 1.95 6.46 -2.23
N PHE A 115 3.09 6.12 -2.80
CA PHE A 115 3.76 4.84 -2.60
C PHE A 115 5.23 5.06 -2.29
N GLU A 116 5.77 4.25 -1.40
CA GLU A 116 7.22 4.14 -1.16
C GLU A 116 7.62 2.68 -0.95
N ALA A 117 8.87 2.35 -1.28
CA ALA A 117 9.43 1.03 -1.04
C ALA A 117 10.75 1.18 -0.32
N ASN A 118 10.92 0.40 0.75
CA ASN A 118 12.14 0.32 1.54
C ASN A 118 12.73 -1.08 1.33
N PHE A 119 13.99 -1.14 0.94
CA PHE A 119 14.72 -2.39 0.82
C PHE A 119 15.76 -2.42 1.93
N GLU A 120 15.47 -3.15 3.00
CA GLU A 120 16.45 -3.40 4.04
C GLU A 120 17.24 -4.66 3.68
N THR A 121 18.55 -4.51 3.59
CA THR A 121 19.45 -5.64 3.72
C THR A 121 19.74 -5.78 5.21
N LEU A 122 19.48 -6.96 5.79
CA LEU A 122 20.02 -7.26 7.10
C LEU A 122 21.55 -7.01 7.03
N PRO A 123 22.13 -6.22 7.93
CA PRO A 123 23.58 -6.09 7.98
C PRO A 123 24.15 -7.49 8.21
N ILE A 124 24.93 -7.96 7.24
CA ILE A 124 25.69 -9.22 7.27
C ILE A 124 26.71 -9.17 8.41
#